data_AF-A0A352BD29-F1
#
_entry.id   AF-A0A352BD29-F1
#
_cell.length_a   1.000
_cell.length_b   1.000
_cell.length_c   1.000
_cell.angle_alpha   90.00
_cell.angle_beta   90.00
_cell.angle_gamma   90.00
#
_symmetry.space_group_name_H-M   'P 1'
#
loop_
_entity.id
_entity.type
_entity.pdbx_description
1 polymer ?
#
loop_
_entity_poly.entity_id
_entity_poly.type
_entity_poly.pdbx_seq_one_letter_code
_entity_poly.pdbx_strand_id
1 'polypeptide(L)'
;MKKDKMNCEQYMEQYLALDKGQRVPLSLSVHLLSCRKCREEIRGLVRAEKIASAPVKVPVNLEADSIRRVIDSIDTTYAAKKKTYPMVNWIIAGVVLVGALIVFAVLLNPAKVLSFTLSMIFALLITGWVMAFVATNLDFFVKRVRILRFA
;
A
#
# COMPACT_ATOMS: atom_id res chain seq x y z
N MET A 1 36.89 -53.12 -9.49
CA MET A 1 35.86 -52.08 -9.73
C MET A 1 36.56 -50.80 -10.12
N LYS A 2 36.52 -50.45 -11.41
CA LYS A 2 37.22 -49.31 -12.01
C LYS A 2 36.36 -48.07 -11.73
N LYS A 3 36.80 -47.19 -10.83
CA LYS A 3 36.07 -45.96 -10.49
C LYS A 3 36.42 -44.92 -11.56
N ASP A 4 35.51 -44.70 -12.48
CA ASP A 4 35.65 -43.71 -13.54
C ASP A 4 35.93 -42.34 -12.92
N LYS A 5 37.09 -41.78 -13.24
CA LYS A 5 37.41 -40.38 -12.93
C LYS A 5 36.52 -39.52 -13.82
N MET A 6 35.35 -39.11 -13.32
CA MET A 6 34.69 -37.93 -13.87
C MET A 6 35.63 -36.73 -13.71
N ASN A 7 35.79 -35.96 -14.77
CA ASN A 7 36.66 -34.79 -14.76
C ASN A 7 36.03 -33.69 -13.88
N CYS A 8 36.86 -32.80 -13.33
CA CYS A 8 36.39 -31.71 -12.46
C CYS A 8 35.31 -30.84 -13.13
N GLU A 9 35.37 -30.69 -14.46
CA GLU A 9 34.39 -29.96 -15.27
C GLU A 9 32.98 -30.56 -15.15
N GLN A 10 32.85 -31.89 -15.23
CA GLN A 10 31.56 -32.57 -15.12
C GLN A 10 30.92 -32.38 -13.74
N TYR A 11 31.74 -32.38 -12.67
CA TYR A 11 31.25 -32.07 -11.33
C TYR A 11 30.80 -30.62 -11.19
N MET A 12 31.45 -29.68 -11.89
CA MET A 12 31.05 -28.28 -11.89
C MET A 12 29.75 -28.07 -12.68
N GLU A 13 29.61 -28.68 -13.86
CA GLU A 13 28.36 -28.67 -14.62
C GLU A 13 27.20 -29.25 -13.81
N GLN A 14 27.44 -30.38 -13.12
CA GLN A 14 26.45 -30.98 -12.24
C GLN A 14 26.06 -30.05 -11.08
N TYR A 15 27.00 -29.27 -10.54
CA TYR A 15 26.70 -28.26 -9.53
C TYR A 15 25.86 -27.10 -10.10
N LEU A 16 26.23 -26.60 -11.28
CA LEU A 16 25.54 -25.49 -11.96
C LEU A 16 24.13 -25.86 -12.44
N ALA A 17 23.86 -27.14 -12.67
CA ALA A 17 22.53 -27.65 -13.02
C ALA A 17 21.57 -27.72 -11.81
N LEU A 18 22.05 -27.58 -10.58
CA LEU A 18 21.20 -27.60 -9.38
C LEU A 18 20.51 -26.24 -9.19
N ASP A 19 19.22 -26.29 -8.83
CA ASP A 19 18.47 -25.09 -8.48
C ASP A 19 18.74 -24.65 -7.02
N LYS A 20 18.45 -23.39 -6.69
CA LYS A 20 18.76 -22.82 -5.37
C LYS A 20 18.09 -23.60 -4.24
N GLY A 21 18.89 -24.06 -3.27
CA GLY A 21 18.40 -24.82 -2.11
C GLY A 21 18.17 -26.32 -2.36
N GLN A 22 18.47 -26.83 -3.56
CA GLN A 22 18.48 -28.27 -3.80
C GLN A 22 19.63 -28.96 -3.05
N ARG A 23 19.41 -30.21 -2.64
CA ARG A 23 20.44 -31.01 -1.96
C ARG A 23 21.53 -31.38 -2.95
N VAL A 24 22.78 -31.16 -2.55
CA VAL A 24 23.96 -31.55 -3.34
C VAL A 24 24.07 -33.07 -3.35
N PRO A 25 24.17 -33.73 -4.52
CA PRO A 25 24.39 -35.17 -4.60
C PRO A 25 25.61 -35.62 -3.78
N LEU A 26 25.54 -36.81 -3.18
CA LEU A 26 26.61 -37.34 -2.33
C LEU A 26 27.93 -37.49 -3.08
N SER A 27 27.89 -37.90 -4.35
CA SER A 27 29.06 -38.02 -5.22
C SER A 27 29.79 -36.68 -5.40
N LEU A 28 29.04 -35.61 -5.62
CA LEU A 28 29.55 -34.25 -5.75
C LEU A 28 30.08 -33.73 -4.40
N SER A 29 29.38 -34.01 -3.30
CA SER A 29 29.82 -33.63 -1.95
C SER A 29 31.17 -34.23 -1.59
N VAL A 30 31.38 -35.52 -1.90
CA VAL A 30 32.66 -36.21 -1.69
C VAL A 30 33.76 -35.61 -2.58
N HIS A 31 33.45 -35.28 -3.83
CA HIS A 31 34.41 -34.60 -4.71
C HIS A 31 34.82 -33.23 -4.14
N LEU A 32 33.88 -32.41 -3.68
CA LEU A 32 34.15 -31.11 -3.07
C LEU A 32 34.91 -31.20 -1.74
N LEU A 33 34.82 -32.33 -1.03
CA LEU A 33 35.63 -32.62 0.14
C LEU A 33 37.11 -32.86 -0.20
N SER A 34 37.39 -33.43 -1.37
CA SER A 34 38.74 -33.80 -1.81
C SER A 34 39.41 -32.79 -2.74
N CYS A 35 38.65 -32.14 -3.63
CA CYS A 35 39.17 -31.20 -4.61
C CYS A 35 39.09 -29.75 -4.11
N ARG A 36 40.27 -29.15 -3.88
CA ARG A 36 40.37 -27.75 -3.43
C ARG A 36 39.93 -26.75 -4.50
N LYS A 37 40.27 -26.99 -5.77
CA LYS A 37 39.96 -26.10 -6.91
C LYS A 37 38.45 -25.89 -7.05
N CYS A 38 37.68 -26.98 -7.19
CA CYS A 38 36.22 -26.93 -7.32
C CYS A 38 35.56 -26.27 -6.11
N ARG A 39 36.11 -26.51 -4.90
CA ARG A 39 35.61 -25.87 -3.67
C ARG A 39 35.81 -24.35 -3.68
N GLU A 40 36.96 -23.87 -4.15
CA GLU A 40 37.25 -22.43 -4.24
C GLU A 40 36.36 -21.74 -5.28
N GLU A 41 36.16 -22.36 -6.45
CA GLU A 41 35.28 -21.85 -7.50
C GLU A 41 33.83 -21.73 -7.03
N ILE A 42 33.27 -22.79 -6.43
CA ILE A 42 31.90 -22.76 -5.88
C ILE A 42 31.75 -21.69 -4.79
N ARG A 43 32.74 -21.55 -3.90
CA ARG A 43 32.71 -20.49 -2.88
C ARG A 43 32.73 -19.09 -3.52
N GLY A 44 33.44 -18.92 -4.62
CA GLY A 44 33.42 -17.69 -5.42
C GLY A 44 32.01 -17.38 -5.95
N LEU A 45 31.38 -18.38 -6.58
CA LEU A 45 30.02 -18.27 -7.11
C LEU A 45 29.00 -17.91 -6.02
N VAL A 46 29.02 -18.61 -4.89
CA VAL A 46 28.11 -18.36 -3.76
C VAL A 46 28.31 -16.95 -3.19
N ARG A 47 29.55 -16.44 -3.13
CA ARG A 47 29.82 -15.07 -2.70
C ARG A 47 29.28 -14.04 -3.68
N ALA A 48 29.51 -14.24 -4.97
CA ALA A 48 29.00 -13.35 -6.02
C ALA A 48 27.47 -13.31 -6.00
N GLU A 49 26.82 -14.46 -5.85
CA GLU A 49 25.37 -14.58 -5.72
C GLU A 49 24.85 -13.86 -4.47
N LYS A 50 25.52 -14.00 -3.33
CA LYS A 50 25.13 -13.30 -2.10
C LYS A 50 25.20 -11.78 -2.24
N ILE A 51 26.19 -11.28 -2.98
CA ILE A 51 26.32 -9.84 -3.27
C ILE A 51 25.21 -9.41 -4.24
N ALA A 52 24.95 -10.18 -5.30
CA ALA A 52 23.93 -9.88 -6.29
C ALA A 52 22.49 -9.98 -5.74
N SER A 53 22.26 -10.87 -4.78
CA SER A 53 20.96 -11.04 -4.11
C SER A 53 20.74 -10.09 -2.93
N ALA A 54 21.73 -9.27 -2.59
CA ALA A 54 21.56 -8.25 -1.56
C ALA A 54 20.45 -7.27 -2.00
N PRO A 55 19.49 -6.94 -1.12
CA PRO A 55 18.44 -6.00 -1.47
C PRO A 55 19.09 -4.66 -1.85
N VAL A 56 18.71 -4.17 -3.03
CA VAL A 56 19.19 -2.90 -3.56
C VAL A 56 18.78 -1.80 -2.58
N LYS A 57 19.76 -1.25 -1.84
CA LYS A 57 19.58 -0.13 -0.91
C LYS A 57 19.45 1.22 -1.64
N VAL A 58 18.79 1.22 -2.79
CA VAL A 58 18.45 2.48 -3.45
C VAL A 58 17.27 3.06 -2.67
N PRO A 59 17.36 4.31 -2.19
CA PRO A 59 16.20 5.00 -1.65
C PRO A 59 15.23 5.23 -2.81
N VAL A 60 14.35 4.26 -3.04
CA VAL A 60 13.23 4.45 -3.96
C VAL A 60 12.29 5.39 -3.23
N ASN A 61 12.16 6.63 -3.73
CA ASN A 61 11.06 7.51 -3.36
C ASN A 61 9.76 6.86 -3.86
N LEU A 62 9.26 5.93 -3.07
CA LEU A 62 7.97 5.29 -3.23
C LEU A 62 6.90 6.31 -2.86
N GLU A 63 6.74 7.33 -3.70
CA GLU A 63 5.56 8.17 -3.63
C GLU A 63 4.34 7.26 -3.79
N ALA A 64 3.35 7.41 -2.91
CA ALA A 64 2.18 6.53 -2.88
C ALA A 64 1.47 6.44 -4.24
N ASP A 65 1.65 7.45 -5.10
CA ASP A 65 1.08 7.51 -6.44
C ASP A 65 1.80 6.60 -7.45
N SER A 66 3.11 6.34 -7.30
CA SER A 66 3.86 5.46 -8.22
C SER A 66 3.52 3.99 -7.96
N ILE A 67 3.40 3.58 -6.70
CA ILE A 67 2.94 2.23 -6.32
C ILE A 67 1.51 1.99 -6.83
N ARG A 68 0.62 2.98 -6.67
CA ARG A 68 -0.77 2.89 -7.12
C ARG A 68 -0.88 2.69 -8.62
N ARG A 69 -0.09 3.42 -9.42
CA ARG A 69 -0.06 3.24 -10.88
C ARG A 69 0.36 1.82 -11.29
N VAL A 70 1.34 1.24 -10.60
CA VAL A 70 1.76 -0.14 -10.87
C VAL A 70 0.66 -1.14 -10.49
N ILE A 71 0.01 -0.96 -9.33
CA ILE A 71 -1.09 -1.83 -8.91
C ILE A 71 -2.28 -1.72 -9.88
N ASP A 72 -2.66 -0.51 -10.29
CA ASP A 72 -3.75 -0.28 -11.27
C ASP A 72 -3.42 -0.88 -12.64
N SER A 73 -2.13 -0.99 -13.01
CA SER A 73 -1.69 -1.63 -14.26
C SER A 73 -1.76 -3.15 -14.23
N ILE A 74 -1.71 -3.76 -13.03
CA ILE A 74 -1.73 -5.22 -12.83
C ILE A 74 -3.17 -5.69 -12.63
N ASP A 75 -3.99 -4.91 -11.93
CA ASP A 75 -5.37 -5.24 -11.64
C ASP A 75 -6.29 -4.03 -11.85
N THR A 76 -6.98 -4.02 -12.99
CA THR A 76 -7.96 -2.98 -13.35
C THR A 76 -9.19 -2.98 -12.44
N THR A 77 -9.43 -4.06 -11.69
CA THR A 77 -10.53 -4.15 -10.71
C THR A 77 -10.13 -3.64 -9.33
N TYR A 78 -8.82 -3.51 -9.06
CA TYR A 78 -8.29 -2.85 -7.86
C TYR A 78 -8.42 -1.32 -7.91
N ALA A 79 -9.09 -0.76 -8.93
CA ALA A 79 -9.56 0.62 -8.90
C ALA A 79 -10.54 0.78 -7.71
N ALA A 80 -9.98 0.91 -6.51
CA ALA A 80 -10.63 1.37 -5.31
C ALA A 80 -11.10 2.77 -5.68
N LYS A 81 -12.32 2.84 -6.22
CA LYS A 81 -13.02 4.09 -6.48
C LYS A 81 -13.01 4.82 -5.15
N LYS A 82 -12.02 5.70 -4.95
CA LYS A 82 -12.14 6.79 -4.00
C LYS A 82 -13.32 7.58 -4.54
N LYS A 83 -14.50 7.29 -4.00
CA LYS A 83 -15.72 8.00 -4.32
C LYS A 83 -15.55 9.37 -3.70
N THR A 84 -14.85 10.25 -4.41
CA THR A 84 -14.70 11.65 -4.05
C THR A 84 -16.05 12.29 -4.24
N TYR A 85 -16.75 12.52 -3.12
CA TYR A 85 -17.94 13.35 -3.13
C TYR A 85 -17.49 14.81 -3.29
N PRO A 86 -17.97 15.53 -4.32
CA PRO A 86 -17.58 16.92 -4.51
C PRO A 86 -18.05 17.75 -3.31
N MET A 87 -17.14 18.56 -2.73
CA MET A 87 -17.45 19.41 -1.57
C MET A 87 -18.65 20.33 -1.80
N VAL A 88 -18.87 20.74 -3.05
CA VAL A 88 -19.98 21.60 -3.46
C VAL A 88 -21.34 21.00 -3.05
N ASN A 89 -21.51 19.69 -3.16
CA ASN A 89 -22.77 19.03 -2.79
C ASN A 89 -23.04 19.12 -1.29
N TRP A 90 -21.99 19.03 -0.46
CA TRP A 90 -22.12 19.23 0.97
C TRP A 90 -22.50 20.67 1.29
N ILE A 91 -21.83 21.65 0.69
CA ILE A 91 -22.11 23.07 0.89
C ILE A 91 -23.57 23.38 0.52
N ILE A 92 -24.05 22.90 -0.63
CA ILE A 92 -25.44 23.08 -1.05
C ILE A 92 -26.40 22.46 -0.02
N ALA A 93 -26.14 21.24 0.46
CA ALA A 93 -26.95 20.60 1.49
C ALA A 93 -26.98 21.41 2.79
N GLY A 94 -25.86 21.99 3.20
CA GLY A 94 -25.78 22.88 4.37
C GLY A 94 -26.59 24.17 4.18
N VAL A 95 -26.50 24.79 3.01
CA VAL A 95 -27.29 26.00 2.66
C VAL A 95 -28.79 25.69 2.68
N VAL A 96 -29.20 24.56 2.11
CA VAL A 96 -30.60 24.12 2.14
C VAL A 96 -31.08 23.88 3.58
N LEU A 97 -30.26 23.25 4.42
CA LEU A 97 -30.60 22.96 5.82
C LEU A 97 -30.81 24.26 6.63
N VAL A 98 -29.90 25.23 6.50
CA VAL A 98 -30.00 26.53 7.16
C VAL A 98 -31.18 27.33 6.60
N GLY A 99 -31.39 27.30 5.29
CA GLY A 99 -32.54 27.95 4.64
C GLY A 99 -33.87 27.40 5.16
N ALA A 100 -33.98 26.08 5.31
CA ALA A 100 -35.17 25.43 5.86
C ALA A 100 -35.43 25.86 7.31
N LEU A 101 -34.38 25.97 8.14
CA LEU A 101 -34.50 26.49 9.50
C LEU A 101 -35.02 27.93 9.51
N ILE A 102 -34.51 28.80 8.65
CA ILE A 102 -34.95 30.21 8.57
C ILE A 102 -36.40 30.30 8.14
N VAL A 103 -36.81 29.54 7.12
CA VAL A 103 -38.21 29.50 6.65
C VAL A 103 -39.14 29.04 7.77
N PHE A 104 -38.78 27.98 8.49
CA PHE A 104 -39.61 27.47 9.59
C PHE A 104 -39.63 28.38 10.81
N ALA A 105 -38.51 28.98 11.18
CA ALA A 105 -38.40 29.81 12.38
C ALA A 105 -38.99 31.21 12.19
N VAL A 106 -38.83 31.81 10.99
CA VAL A 106 -39.14 33.22 10.75
C VAL A 106 -40.40 33.39 9.89
N LEU A 107 -40.53 32.64 8.79
CA LEU A 107 -41.63 32.86 7.83
C LEU A 107 -42.93 32.15 8.27
N LEU A 108 -42.82 30.95 8.83
CA LEU A 108 -43.99 30.15 9.21
C LEU A 108 -44.53 30.47 10.61
N ASN A 109 -43.75 31.20 11.42
CA ASN A 109 -44.07 31.65 12.78
C ASN A 109 -44.89 30.65 13.63
N PRO A 110 -44.38 29.43 13.83
CA PRO A 110 -45.16 28.36 14.44
C PRO A 110 -45.41 28.60 15.94
N ALA A 111 -46.51 28.03 16.45
CA ALA A 111 -46.84 28.08 17.88
C ALA A 111 -45.64 27.67 18.75
N LYS A 112 -45.48 28.29 19.93
CA LYS A 112 -44.26 28.18 20.78
C LYS A 112 -43.80 26.74 21.04
N VAL A 113 -44.73 25.82 21.30
CA VAL A 113 -44.44 24.40 21.54
C VAL A 113 -43.89 23.74 20.27
N LEU A 114 -44.48 24.03 19.10
CA LEU A 114 -44.01 23.52 17.82
C LEU A 114 -42.64 24.10 17.44
N SER A 115 -42.43 25.40 17.70
CA SER A 115 -41.14 26.08 17.51
C SER A 115 -40.02 25.40 18.29
N PHE A 116 -40.25 25.06 19.56
CA PHE A 116 -39.25 24.40 20.40
C PHE A 116 -38.91 22.99 19.89
N THR A 117 -39.92 22.18 19.58
CA THR A 117 -39.72 20.81 19.09
C THR A 117 -39.01 20.78 17.74
N LEU A 118 -39.40 21.66 16.80
CA LEU A 118 -38.74 21.78 15.50
C LEU A 118 -37.28 22.24 15.65
N SER A 119 -37.02 23.20 16.54
CA SER A 119 -35.65 23.68 16.79
C SER A 119 -34.74 22.56 17.31
N MET A 120 -35.24 21.68 18.18
CA MET A 120 -34.50 20.50 18.63
C MET A 120 -34.19 19.52 17.49
N ILE A 121 -35.15 19.26 16.62
CA ILE A 121 -34.95 18.38 15.45
C ILE A 121 -33.88 18.98 14.51
N PHE A 122 -33.96 20.27 14.21
CA PHE A 122 -32.96 20.93 13.38
C PHE A 122 -31.58 20.94 14.05
N ALA A 123 -31.48 21.11 15.37
CA ALA A 123 -30.21 21.02 16.09
C ALA A 123 -29.55 19.65 15.92
N LEU A 124 -30.33 18.56 15.98
CA LEU A 124 -29.85 17.20 15.73
C LEU A 124 -29.43 16.98 14.27
N LEU A 125 -30.21 17.50 13.31
CA LEU A 125 -29.87 17.41 11.89
C LEU A 125 -28.60 18.18 11.55
N ILE A 126 -28.43 19.38 12.10
CA ILE A 126 -27.23 20.21 11.92
C ILE A 126 -26.01 19.52 12.52
N THR A 127 -26.10 19.03 13.75
CA THR A 127 -24.98 18.33 14.38
C THR A 127 -24.59 17.06 13.63
N GLY A 128 -25.57 16.25 13.21
CA GLY A 128 -25.33 15.08 12.37
C GLY A 128 -24.71 15.45 11.02
N TRP A 129 -25.20 16.51 10.37
CA TRP A 129 -24.66 17.01 9.12
C TRP A 129 -23.20 17.49 9.27
N VAL A 130 -22.88 18.26 10.31
CA VAL A 130 -21.50 18.71 10.59
C VAL A 130 -20.58 17.52 10.83
N MET A 131 -21.01 16.54 11.61
CA MET A 131 -20.23 15.33 11.87
C MET A 131 -19.94 14.56 10.58
N ALA A 132 -20.95 14.34 9.74
CA ALA A 132 -20.80 13.65 8.46
C ALA A 132 -19.93 14.44 7.46
N PHE A 133 -20.08 15.77 7.43
CA PHE A 133 -19.26 16.65 6.62
C PHE A 133 -17.77 16.54 6.99
N VAL A 134 -17.45 16.62 8.29
CA VAL A 134 -16.07 16.51 8.77
C VAL A 134 -15.51 15.12 8.50
N ALA A 135 -16.27 14.06 8.81
CA ALA A 135 -15.81 12.68 8.62
C ALA A 135 -15.50 12.36 7.16
N THR A 136 -16.34 12.80 6.23
CA THR A 136 -16.16 12.54 4.79
C THR A 136 -15.09 13.41 4.13
N ASN A 137 -14.76 14.55 4.72
CA ASN A 137 -13.74 15.49 4.21
C ASN A 137 -12.45 15.50 5.05
N LEU A 138 -12.30 14.59 6.01
CA LEU A 138 -11.16 14.54 6.94
C LEU A 138 -9.81 14.44 6.23
N ASP A 139 -9.78 13.73 5.10
CA ASP A 139 -8.62 13.56 4.21
C ASP A 139 -8.08 14.92 3.70
N PHE A 140 -8.96 15.91 3.45
CA PHE A 140 -8.57 17.26 3.06
C PHE A 140 -7.94 18.02 4.24
N PHE A 141 -8.56 17.94 5.42
CA PHE A 141 -8.07 18.63 6.62
C PHE A 141 -6.70 18.11 7.05
N VAL A 142 -6.51 16.78 7.09
CA VAL A 142 -5.23 16.16 7.45
C VAL A 142 -4.12 16.54 6.46
N LYS A 143 -4.41 16.53 5.15
CA LYS A 143 -3.44 16.95 4.13
C LYS A 143 -3.06 18.41 4.27
N ARG A 144 -4.03 19.30 4.53
CA ARG A 144 -3.78 20.74 4.67
C ARG A 144 -2.98 21.07 5.94
N VAL A 145 -3.26 20.41 7.06
CA VAL A 145 -2.47 20.54 8.30
C VAL A 145 -1.03 20.10 8.08
N ARG A 146 -0.81 19.02 7.31
CA ARG A 146 0.55 18.56 7.00
C ARG A 146 1.32 19.62 6.20
N ILE A 147 0.72 20.20 5.16
CA ILE A 147 1.35 21.25 4.34
C ILE A 147 1.73 22.48 5.19
N LEU A 148 0.83 22.92 6.08
CA LEU A 148 1.07 24.06 6.97
C LEU A 148 2.13 23.80 8.05
N ARG A 149 2.41 22.54 8.41
CA ARG A 149 3.47 22.20 9.38
C ARG A 149 4.86 22.19 8.73
N PHE A 150 4.94 22.17 7.39
CA PHE A 150 6.20 22.13 6.63
C PHE A 150 6.43 23.40 5.79
N ALA A 151 5.61 24.43 5.99
CA ALA A 151 5.80 25.79 5.45
C ALA A 151 6.26 26.71 6.59
#